data_AF-A0A7C7G1R1-F1
#
_entry.id   AF-A0A7C7G1R1-F1
#
_cell.length_a   1.000
_cell.length_b   1.000
_cell.length_c   1.000
_cell.angle_alpha   90.00
_cell.angle_beta   90.00
_cell.angle_gamma   90.00
#
_symmetry.space_group_name_H-M   'P 1'
#
loop_
_entity.id
_entity.type
_entity.pdbx_description
1 polymer ?
#
loop_
_entity_poly.entity_id
_entity_poly.type
_entity_poly.pdbx_seq_one_letter_code
_entity_poly.pdbx_strand_id
1 'polypeptide(L)'
;MSAQEDLLRCRDWLQAALDFGRNTHSFIDVAEGVISGKMQLWAAEKGCIVTEIIVYPNKKVLHFFLGGGKLEQITDMESDIIKWAKSQGCNEMSVAGRLGWKKALKNLGWEEKIIILHKEI
;
A
#
# COMPACT_ATOMS: atom_id res chain seq x y z
N MET A 1 8.18 17.78 -5.56
CA MET A 1 7.75 17.07 -6.77
C MET A 1 6.24 17.03 -6.78
N SER A 2 5.64 17.10 -7.97
CA SER A 2 4.19 16.87 -8.11
C SER A 2 3.89 15.37 -7.94
N ALA A 3 2.65 15.02 -7.59
CA ALA A 3 2.25 13.61 -7.49
C ALA A 3 2.47 12.83 -8.80
N GLN A 4 2.40 13.52 -9.95
CA GLN A 4 2.65 12.94 -11.27
C GLN A 4 4.12 12.58 -11.48
N GLU A 5 5.05 13.43 -11.04
CA GLU A 5 6.48 13.16 -11.11
C GLU A 5 6.86 11.95 -10.24
N ASP A 6 6.33 11.88 -9.02
CA ASP A 6 6.58 10.73 -8.13
C ASP A 6 5.96 9.44 -8.68
N LEU A 7 4.76 9.49 -9.26
CA LEU A 7 4.15 8.34 -9.94
C LEU A 7 5.03 7.80 -11.06
N LEU A 8 5.58 8.68 -11.90
CA LEU A 8 6.47 8.27 -13.00
C LEU A 8 7.79 7.70 -12.46
N ARG A 9 8.37 8.30 -11.42
CA ARG A 9 9.59 7.80 -10.78
C ARG A 9 9.40 6.42 -10.15
N CYS A 10 8.24 6.18 -9.56
CA CYS A 10 7.91 4.92 -8.91
C CYS A 10 7.35 3.85 -9.85
N ARG A 11 7.19 4.15 -11.15
CA ARG A 11 6.50 3.31 -12.12
C ARG A 11 6.99 1.87 -12.15
N ASP A 12 8.31 1.65 -12.22
CA ASP A 12 8.86 0.29 -12.34
C ASP A 12 8.61 -0.54 -11.08
N TRP A 13 8.67 0.08 -9.91
CA TRP A 13 8.34 -0.59 -8.64
C TRP A 13 6.86 -0.92 -8.53
N LEU A 14 6.00 0.01 -8.95
CA LEU A 14 4.56 -0.19 -8.96
C LEU A 14 4.16 -1.27 -9.97
N GLN A 15 4.71 -1.23 -11.18
CA GLN A 15 4.44 -2.22 -12.21
C GLN A 15 4.90 -3.60 -11.77
N ALA A 16 6.12 -3.74 -11.23
CA ALA A 16 6.58 -5.01 -10.68
C ALA A 16 5.64 -5.52 -9.57
N ALA A 17 5.21 -4.65 -8.64
CA ALA A 17 4.28 -5.03 -7.60
C ALA A 17 2.91 -5.48 -8.15
N LEU A 18 2.40 -4.83 -9.21
CA LEU A 18 1.16 -5.18 -9.89
C LEU A 18 1.24 -6.53 -10.62
N ASP A 19 2.36 -6.78 -11.31
CA ASP A 19 2.61 -8.03 -12.04
C ASP A 19 2.63 -9.24 -11.09
N PHE A 20 3.14 -9.07 -9.87
CA PHE A 20 3.02 -10.06 -8.80
C PHE A 20 1.66 -10.04 -8.08
N GLY A 21 0.97 -8.89 -8.11
CA GLY A 21 -0.18 -8.52 -7.29
C GLY A 21 -1.54 -8.92 -7.86
N ARG A 22 -1.63 -10.11 -8.46
CA ARG A 22 -2.86 -10.67 -9.06
C ARG A 22 -3.57 -9.74 -10.07
N ASN A 23 -2.87 -8.71 -10.56
CA ASN A 23 -3.33 -7.75 -11.55
C ASN A 23 -4.72 -7.13 -11.24
N THR A 24 -4.95 -6.72 -9.99
CA THR A 24 -6.22 -6.07 -9.58
C THR A 24 -6.40 -4.68 -10.20
N HIS A 25 -5.31 -4.03 -10.57
CA HIS A 25 -5.24 -2.68 -11.12
C HIS A 25 -4.17 -2.65 -12.22
N SER A 26 -4.28 -1.71 -13.15
CA SER A 26 -3.18 -1.28 -14.00
C SER A 26 -2.42 -0.12 -13.35
N PHE A 27 -1.24 0.23 -13.88
CA PHE A 27 -0.54 1.45 -13.47
C PHE A 27 -1.40 2.71 -13.68
N ILE A 28 -2.22 2.74 -14.74
CA ILE A 28 -3.11 3.88 -15.02
C ILE A 28 -4.19 3.99 -13.92
N ASP A 29 -4.81 2.88 -13.53
CA ASP A 29 -5.82 2.89 -12.46
C ASP A 29 -5.24 3.43 -11.14
N VAL A 30 -4.00 3.04 -10.81
CA VAL A 30 -3.27 3.54 -9.64
C VAL A 30 -2.98 5.03 -9.77
N ALA A 31 -2.48 5.48 -10.92
CA ALA A 31 -2.18 6.89 -11.16
C ALA A 31 -3.43 7.77 -11.06
N GLU A 32 -4.54 7.36 -11.67
CA GLU A 32 -5.83 8.05 -11.57
C GLU A 32 -6.38 8.03 -10.14
N GLY A 33 -6.23 6.92 -9.43
CA GLY A 33 -6.59 6.81 -8.02
C GLY A 33 -5.83 7.80 -7.14
N VAL A 34 -4.52 7.94 -7.37
CA VAL A 34 -3.67 8.89 -6.65
C VAL A 34 -4.02 10.34 -7.02
N ILE A 35 -4.20 10.64 -8.30
CA ILE A 35 -4.53 12.01 -8.77
C ILE A 35 -5.91 12.44 -8.27
N SER A 36 -6.88 11.53 -8.23
CA SER A 36 -8.23 11.81 -7.73
C SER A 36 -8.34 11.84 -6.20
N GLY A 37 -7.27 11.50 -5.48
CA GLY A 37 -7.25 11.42 -4.02
C GLY A 37 -7.92 10.19 -3.43
N LYS A 38 -8.36 9.23 -4.26
CA LYS A 38 -8.91 7.94 -3.80
C LYS A 38 -7.82 7.03 -3.21
N MET A 39 -6.59 7.17 -3.71
CA MET A 39 -5.40 6.47 -3.25
C MET A 39 -4.32 7.48 -2.83
N GLN A 40 -3.36 7.01 -2.04
CA GLN A 40 -2.22 7.82 -1.59
C GLN A 40 -0.92 7.13 -1.98
N LEU A 41 -0.07 7.87 -2.68
CA LEU A 41 1.30 7.45 -2.98
C LEU A 41 2.24 7.94 -1.88
N TRP A 42 2.93 7.01 -1.26
CA TRP A 42 4.04 7.25 -0.33
C TRP A 42 5.33 6.98 -1.08
N ALA A 43 5.91 8.01 -1.67
CA ALA A 43 7.10 7.89 -2.49
C ALA A 43 8.36 8.19 -1.65
N ALA A 44 9.35 7.30 -1.71
CA ALA A 44 10.65 7.47 -1.06
C ALA A 44 11.79 7.26 -2.07
N GLU A 45 13.03 7.55 -1.69
CA GLU A 45 14.19 7.49 -2.58
C GLU A 45 14.38 6.10 -3.22
N LYS A 46 14.14 5.03 -2.45
CA LYS A 46 14.42 3.64 -2.83
C LYS A 46 13.20 2.72 -2.79
N GLY A 47 12.00 3.29 -2.72
CA GLY A 47 10.77 2.52 -2.74
C GLY A 47 9.52 3.38 -2.68
N CYS A 48 8.37 2.72 -2.76
CA CYS A 48 7.08 3.37 -2.62
C CYS A 48 6.02 2.41 -2.08
N ILE A 49 4.95 2.98 -1.52
CA ILE A 49 3.72 2.30 -1.11
C ILE A 49 2.54 3.03 -1.74
N VAL A 50 1.51 2.29 -2.15
CA VAL A 50 0.19 2.86 -2.42
C VAL A 50 -0.79 2.34 -1.39
N THR A 51 -1.53 3.27 -0.78
CA THR A 51 -2.59 2.96 0.16
C THR A 51 -3.94 3.48 -0.32
N GLU A 52 -5.02 2.91 0.19
CA GLU A 52 -6.38 3.41 0.06
C GLU A 52 -7.10 3.36 1.40
N ILE A 53 -8.14 4.18 1.56
CA ILE A 53 -8.98 4.14 2.75
C ILE A 53 -10.20 3.27 2.48
N ILE A 54 -10.37 2.23 3.30
CA ILE A 54 -11.57 1.40 3.29
C ILE A 54 -12.44 1.81 4.49
N VAL A 55 -13.67 2.23 4.20
CA VAL A 55 -14.67 2.58 5.20
C VAL A 55 -15.64 1.41 5.36
N TYR A 56 -15.62 0.78 6.53
CA TYR A 56 -16.60 -0.21 6.96
C TYR A 56 -17.63 0.46 7.87
N PRO A 57 -18.82 -0.15 8.09
CA PRO A 57 -19.80 0.39 9.02
C PRO A 57 -19.26 0.64 10.44
N ASN A 58 -18.34 -0.19 10.92
CA ASN A 58 -17.82 -0.12 12.29
C ASN A 58 -16.38 0.38 12.43
N LYS A 59 -15.65 0.56 11.31
CA LYS A 59 -14.23 0.96 11.36
C LYS A 59 -13.76 1.59 10.05
N LYS A 60 -12.64 2.31 10.14
CA LYS A 60 -11.99 2.93 8.99
C LYS A 60 -10.54 2.44 8.93
N VAL A 61 -10.18 1.80 7.83
CA VAL A 61 -8.92 1.07 7.68
C VAL A 61 -8.08 1.73 6.61
N LEU A 62 -6.80 1.98 6.88
CA LEU A 62 -5.85 2.29 5.83
C LEU A 62 -5.29 0.99 5.25
N HIS A 63 -5.63 0.70 4.01
CA HIS A 63 -5.26 -0.53 3.34
C HIS A 63 -4.05 -0.34 2.43
N PHE A 64 -3.07 -1.23 2.58
CA PHE A 64 -1.83 -1.29 1.83
C PHE A 64 -1.95 -2.44 0.84
N PHE A 65 -2.06 -2.13 -0.44
CA PHE A 65 -2.23 -3.17 -1.48
C PHE A 65 -1.11 -3.16 -2.51
N LEU A 66 -0.24 -2.14 -2.53
CA LEU A 66 0.95 -2.10 -3.37
C LEU A 66 2.14 -1.54 -2.62
N GLY A 67 3.29 -2.18 -2.81
CA GLY A 67 4.57 -1.71 -2.30
C GLY A 67 5.72 -2.33 -3.09
N GLY A 68 6.68 -1.51 -3.47
CA GLY A 68 7.82 -1.92 -4.30
C GLY A 68 9.06 -1.07 -4.03
N GLY A 69 10.24 -1.66 -4.29
CA GLY A 69 11.54 -1.09 -3.96
C GLY A 69 12.27 -1.88 -2.86
N LYS A 70 13.17 -1.22 -2.14
CA LYS A 70 13.95 -1.82 -1.03
C LYS A 70 13.07 -1.99 0.19
N LEU A 71 13.12 -3.18 0.79
CA LEU A 71 12.25 -3.54 1.91
C LEU A 71 12.43 -2.61 3.11
N GLU A 72 13.68 -2.29 3.44
CA GLU A 72 14.03 -1.42 4.56
C GLU A 72 13.39 -0.03 4.38
N GLN A 73 13.49 0.53 3.17
CA GLN A 73 12.87 1.82 2.83
C GLN A 73 11.35 1.78 2.96
N ILE A 74 10.72 0.67 2.59
CA ILE A 74 9.27 0.49 2.69
C ILE A 74 8.84 0.47 4.16
N THR A 75 9.56 -0.26 5.00
CA THR A 75 9.25 -0.35 6.43
C THR A 75 9.52 0.94 7.18
N ASP A 76 10.51 1.73 6.77
CA ASP A 76 10.86 3.00 7.41
C ASP A 76 9.79 4.09 7.24
N MET A 77 8.90 3.96 6.23
CA MET A 77 7.80 4.90 6.02
C MET A 77 6.64 4.73 7.01
N GLU A 78 6.57 3.61 7.73
CA GLU A 78 5.40 3.23 8.54
C GLU A 78 4.99 4.32 9.54
N SER A 79 5.96 4.93 10.23
CA SER A 79 5.66 5.89 11.29
C SER A 79 4.91 7.13 10.80
N ASP A 80 5.22 7.60 9.59
CA ASP A 80 4.55 8.76 8.99
C ASP A 80 3.21 8.37 8.39
N ILE A 81 3.10 7.17 7.83
CA ILE A 81 1.83 6.63 7.35
C ILE A 81 0.85 6.44 8.51
N ILE A 82 1.28 5.93 9.67
CA ILE A 82 0.45 5.81 10.88
C ILE A 82 -0.08 7.17 11.32
N LYS A 83 0.78 8.20 11.36
CA LYS A 83 0.36 9.56 11.77
C LYS A 83 -0.73 10.10 10.86
N TRP A 84 -0.55 9.95 9.55
CA TRP A 84 -1.54 10.38 8.57
C TRP A 84 -2.83 9.54 8.65
N ALA A 85 -2.73 8.22 8.78
CA ALA A 85 -3.89 7.34 8.93
C ALA A 85 -4.77 7.78 10.11
N LYS A 86 -4.14 8.07 11.25
CA LYS A 86 -4.82 8.60 12.44
C LYS A 86 -5.48 9.96 12.16
N SER A 87 -4.82 10.86 11.44
CA SER A 87 -5.42 12.16 11.07
C SER A 87 -6.61 12.02 10.12
N GLN A 88 -6.67 10.93 9.33
CA GLN A 88 -7.84 10.60 8.51
C GLN A 88 -8.94 9.88 9.30
N GLY A 89 -8.77 9.65 10.61
CA GLY A 89 -9.72 8.90 11.44
C GLY A 89 -9.66 7.38 11.23
N CYS A 90 -8.60 6.85 10.62
CA CYS A 90 -8.38 5.41 10.58
C CYS A 90 -7.99 4.90 11.97
N ASN A 91 -8.53 3.75 12.34
CA ASN A 91 -8.23 3.08 13.61
C ASN A 91 -7.53 1.73 13.43
N GLU A 92 -7.28 1.33 12.18
CA GLU A 92 -6.60 0.09 11.82
C GLU A 92 -5.85 0.26 10.50
N MET A 93 -4.82 -0.56 10.30
CA MET A 93 -4.09 -0.71 9.05
C MET A 93 -4.10 -2.16 8.63
N SER A 94 -4.21 -2.43 7.33
CA SER A 94 -4.19 -3.78 6.79
C SER A 94 -3.31 -3.86 5.55
N VAL A 95 -2.70 -5.00 5.30
CA VAL A 95 -1.85 -5.23 4.12
C VAL A 95 -2.35 -6.45 3.35
N ALA A 96 -2.48 -6.31 2.03
CA ALA A 96 -2.66 -7.41 1.10
C ALA A 96 -1.36 -7.60 0.31
N GLY A 97 -0.78 -8.79 0.36
CA GLY A 97 0.46 -9.07 -0.38
C GLY A 97 0.92 -10.51 -0.26
N ARG A 98 2.06 -10.80 -0.90
CA ARG A 98 2.72 -12.12 -0.84
C ARG A 98 3.08 -12.53 0.60
N LEU A 99 3.13 -13.83 0.86
CA LEU A 99 3.45 -14.41 2.17
C LEU A 99 4.75 -13.88 2.80
N GLY A 100 5.73 -13.49 1.98
CA GLY A 100 6.98 -12.89 2.45
C GLY A 100 6.80 -11.63 3.33
N TRP A 101 5.70 -10.89 3.16
CA TRP A 101 5.37 -9.73 3.99
C TRP A 101 5.17 -10.09 5.47
N LYS A 102 4.67 -11.30 5.76
CA LYS A 102 4.54 -11.79 7.14
C LYS A 102 5.89 -11.78 7.87
N LYS A 103 6.96 -12.19 7.19
CA LYS A 103 8.32 -12.20 7.76
C LYS A 103 8.86 -10.77 7.90
N ALA A 104 8.65 -9.93 6.89
CA ALA A 104 9.14 -8.56 6.89
C ALA A 104 8.52 -7.70 8.00
N LEU A 105 7.23 -7.86 8.24
CA LEU A 105 6.46 -7.01 9.16
C LEU A 105 6.41 -7.54 10.59
N LYS A 106 6.93 -8.75 10.85
CA LYS A 106 6.86 -9.43 12.15
C LYS A 106 7.36 -8.58 13.32
N ASN A 107 8.44 -7.84 13.12
CA ASN A 107 9.06 -7.03 14.18
C ASN A 107 8.46 -5.62 14.30
N LEU A 108 7.51 -5.27 13.43
CA LEU A 108 6.84 -3.97 13.40
C LEU A 108 5.43 -4.03 14.04
N GLY A 109 5.12 -5.11 14.75
CA GLY A 109 3.83 -5.26 15.44
C GLY A 109 2.66 -5.66 14.54
N TRP A 110 2.92 -6.06 13.29
CA TRP A 110 1.88 -6.62 12.43
C TRP A 110 1.53 -8.05 12.83
N GLU A 111 0.24 -8.36 12.82
CA GLU A 111 -0.29 -9.67 13.15
C GLU A 111 -1.13 -10.23 11.99
N GLU A 112 -0.94 -11.50 11.66
CA GLU A 112 -1.82 -12.22 10.74
C GLU A 112 -3.13 -12.53 11.47
N LYS A 113 -4.17 -11.72 11.22
CA LYS A 113 -5.50 -11.88 11.85
C LYS A 113 -6.49 -12.66 11.00
N ILE A 114 -6.43 -12.50 9.68
CA ILE A 114 -7.40 -13.03 8.72
C ILE A 114 -6.65 -13.58 7.51
N ILE A 115 -7.09 -14.73 7.01
CA ILE A 115 -6.59 -15.33 5.78
C ILE A 115 -7.63 -15.12 4.69
N ILE A 116 -7.22 -14.59 3.54
CA ILE A 116 -8.06 -14.47 2.35
C ILE A 116 -7.98 -15.78 1.56
N LEU A 117 -9.11 -16.45 1.37
CA LEU A 117 -9.22 -17.63 0.52
C LEU A 117 -9.60 -17.20 -0.91
N HIS A 118 -8.94 -17.80 -1.90
CA HIS A 118 -9.17 -17.48 -3.31
C HIS A 118 -9.68 -18.69 -4.09
N LYS A 119 -10.66 -18.47 -4.96
CA LYS A 119 -11.15 -19.42 -5.97
C LYS A 119 -11.35 -18.68 -7.29
N GLU A 120 -10.73 -19.17 -8.36
CA GLU A 120 -10.97 -18.70 -9.73
C GLU A 120 -12.35 -19.17 -10.19
N ILE A 121 -13.09 -18.32 -10.91
CA ILE A 121 -14.44 -18.57 -11.41
C ILE A 121 -14.39 -18.74 -12.92
#